data_AF-A0A3R8V439-F1
#
_entry.id   AF-A0A3R8V439-F1
#
_cell.length_a   1.000
_cell.length_b   1.000
_cell.length_c   1.000
_cell.angle_alpha   90.00
_cell.angle_beta   90.00
_cell.angle_gamma   90.00
#
_symmetry.space_group_name_H-M   'P 1'
#
loop_
_entity.id
_entity.type
_entity.pdbx_description
1 polymer ?
#
loop_
_entity_poly.entity_id
_entity_poly.type
_entity_poly.pdbx_seq_one_letter_code
_entity_poly.pdbx_strand_id
1 'polypeptide(L)'
;MCVVGILSFDFEDVSLWHFPKAERGEYNKSGLWLSTGYGSLRFDEEAMRRLSGHRVQVLGTLLGPDPVLGGCGHMSGFPAEILVTSIDRL
;
A
#
# COMPACT_ATOMS: atom_id res chain seq x y z
N MET A 1 -6.33 -12.23 -0.80
CA MET A 1 -5.09 -12.44 -1.59
C MET A 1 -3.88 -12.10 -0.74
N CYS A 2 -2.68 -12.49 -1.18
CA CYS A 2 -1.43 -12.22 -0.49
C CYS A 2 -0.40 -11.62 -1.47
N VAL A 3 0.20 -10.48 -1.11
CA VAL A 3 1.22 -9.79 -1.93
C VAL A 3 2.46 -9.53 -1.11
N VAL A 4 3.62 -9.67 -1.74
CA VAL A 4 4.92 -9.39 -1.12
C VAL A 4 5.53 -8.16 -1.76
N GLY A 5 6.05 -7.24 -0.95
CA GLY A 5 6.71 -6.04 -1.46
C GLY A 5 7.47 -5.30 -0.37
N ILE A 6 8.04 -4.15 -0.73
CA ILE A 6 8.66 -3.22 0.22
C ILE A 6 7.59 -2.26 0.73
N LEU A 7 7.39 -2.23 2.04
CA LEU A 7 6.47 -1.28 2.67
C LEU A 7 7.04 0.14 2.58
N SER A 8 6.19 1.12 2.25
CA SER A 8 6.49 2.55 2.41
C SER A 8 5.43 3.17 3.31
N PHE A 9 5.89 4.02 4.23
CA PHE A 9 5.01 4.79 5.09
C PHE A 9 5.46 6.25 5.14
N ASP A 10 4.65 7.15 4.60
CA ASP A 10 4.97 8.58 4.42
C ASP A 10 3.73 9.45 4.73
N PHE A 11 3.82 10.34 5.73
CA PHE A 11 2.84 11.42 5.98
C PHE A 11 1.35 11.01 5.86
N GLU A 12 0.98 9.86 6.46
CA GLU A 12 -0.35 9.19 6.47
C GLU A 12 -0.60 8.15 5.36
N ASP A 13 0.30 8.03 4.40
CA ASP A 13 0.17 7.08 3.29
C ASP A 13 0.91 5.79 3.60
N VAL A 14 0.22 4.66 3.45
CA VAL A 14 0.82 3.32 3.49
C VAL A 14 0.72 2.70 2.10
N SER A 15 1.83 2.26 1.55
CA SER A 15 1.87 1.63 0.22
C SER A 15 2.83 0.46 0.16
N LEU A 16 2.63 -0.40 -0.83
CA LEU A 16 3.45 -1.59 -1.08
C LEU A 16 4.07 -1.54 -2.47
N TRP A 17 5.39 -1.69 -2.55
CA TRP A 17 6.15 -1.67 -3.80
C TRP A 17 6.63 -3.05 -4.19
N HIS A 18 6.37 -3.49 -5.43
CA HIS A 18 6.66 -4.87 -5.83
C HIS A 18 8.18 -5.21 -5.87
N PHE A 19 9.07 -4.36 -6.40
CA PHE A 19 10.52 -4.62 -6.56
C PHE A 19 11.31 -3.28 -6.69
N PRO A 20 12.67 -3.22 -6.72
CA PRO A 20 13.42 -2.14 -6.08
C PRO A 20 13.18 -0.77 -6.71
N LYS A 21 13.49 0.26 -5.92
CA LYS A 21 13.43 1.70 -6.22
C LYS A 21 13.84 2.11 -7.65
N ALA A 22 14.66 1.32 -8.33
CA ALA A 22 15.19 1.57 -9.67
C ALA A 22 14.16 1.44 -10.80
N GLU A 23 13.08 0.70 -10.64
CA GLU A 23 11.98 0.62 -11.63
C GLU A 23 10.87 1.65 -11.38
N ARG A 24 11.09 2.60 -10.46
CA ARG A 24 10.17 3.73 -10.23
C ARG A 24 10.22 4.67 -11.43
N GLY A 25 9.35 4.45 -12.41
CA GLY A 25 8.99 5.48 -13.39
C GLY A 25 8.32 6.68 -12.70
N GLU A 26 8.04 7.74 -13.45
CA GLU A 26 7.45 9.01 -12.95
C GLU A 26 6.11 8.87 -12.20
N TYR A 27 5.48 7.70 -12.28
CA TYR A 27 4.20 7.42 -11.64
C TYR A 27 4.29 6.08 -10.92
N ASN A 28 3.59 5.95 -9.80
CA ASN A 28 3.50 4.78 -8.92
C ASN A 28 2.82 3.55 -9.57
N LYS A 29 3.05 3.32 -10.86
CA LYS A 29 2.32 2.39 -11.75
C LYS A 29 2.38 0.93 -11.34
N SER A 30 3.35 0.55 -10.50
CA SER A 30 3.50 -0.81 -9.97
C SER A 30 3.29 -0.89 -8.45
N GLY A 31 2.98 0.24 -7.80
CA GLY A 31 2.68 0.28 -6.37
C GLY A 31 1.23 -0.10 -6.09
N LEU A 32 0.97 -0.54 -4.85
CA LEU A 32 -0.36 -0.76 -4.34
C LEU A 32 -0.61 0.16 -3.16
N TRP A 33 -1.78 0.78 -3.14
CA TRP A 33 -2.25 1.52 -1.98
C TRP A 33 -2.70 0.55 -0.88
N LEU A 34 -2.41 0.85 0.38
CA LEU A 34 -2.85 0.03 1.51
C LEU A 34 -3.84 0.84 2.36
N SER A 35 -5.00 0.26 2.68
CA SER A 35 -5.96 0.86 3.60
C SER A 35 -6.52 -0.15 4.58
N THR A 36 -7.13 0.37 5.65
CA THR A 36 -7.93 -0.42 6.60
C THR A 36 -9.44 -0.23 6.36
N GLY A 37 -9.81 0.39 5.23
CA GLY A 37 -11.18 0.70 4.86
C GLY A 37 -11.72 1.93 5.59
N TYR A 38 -13.03 2.14 5.49
CA TYR A 38 -13.72 3.22 6.18
C TYR A 38 -14.05 2.81 7.62
N GLY A 39 -13.71 3.65 8.60
CA GLY A 39 -14.09 3.43 10.00
C GLY A 39 -13.06 3.92 11.00
N SER A 40 -13.10 3.36 12.20
CA SER A 40 -12.19 3.68 13.31
C SER A 40 -10.87 2.90 13.28
N LEU A 41 -10.72 1.94 12.37
CA LEU A 41 -9.46 1.23 12.18
C LEU A 41 -8.46 2.15 11.47
N ARG A 42 -7.22 2.13 11.97
CA ARG A 42 -6.08 2.85 11.40
C ARG A 42 -4.85 1.98 11.51
N PHE A 43 -3.88 2.22 10.65
CA PHE A 43 -2.58 1.62 10.82
C PHE A 43 -1.91 2.18 12.08
N ASP A 44 -1.28 1.30 12.85
CA ASP A 44 -0.37 1.70 13.92
C ASP A 44 0.86 2.37 13.28
N GLU A 45 0.97 3.68 13.44
CA GLU A 45 2.05 4.46 12.83
C GLU A 45 3.44 4.01 13.30
N GLU A 46 3.60 3.62 14.57
CA GLU A 46 4.89 3.19 15.09
C GLU A 46 5.31 1.85 14.46
N ALA A 47 4.35 0.93 14.35
CA ALA A 47 4.56 -0.33 13.63
C ALA A 47 4.89 -0.09 12.15
N MET A 48 4.15 0.79 11.47
CA MET A 48 4.40 1.09 10.05
C MET A 48 5.75 1.78 9.83
N ARG A 49 6.16 2.71 10.71
CA ARG A 49 7.50 3.33 10.68
C ARG A 49 8.60 2.28 10.83
N ARG A 50 8.44 1.32 11.74
CA ARG A 50 9.42 0.23 11.93
C ARG A 50 9.51 -0.71 10.72
N LEU A 51 8.38 -0.96 10.05
CA LEU A 51 8.31 -1.85 8.89
C LEU A 51 8.64 -1.15 7.57
N SER A 52 8.57 0.19 7.52
CA SER A 52 8.92 0.97 6.33
C SER A 52 10.33 0.62 5.84
N GLY A 53 10.48 0.47 4.53
CA GLY A 53 11.71 0.03 3.87
C GLY A 53 12.00 -1.47 3.95
N HIS A 54 11.22 -2.25 4.69
CA HIS A 54 11.40 -3.69 4.81
C HIS A 54 10.52 -4.45 3.82
N ARG A 55 10.97 -5.66 3.49
CA ARG A 55 10.16 -6.62 2.75
C ARG A 55 9.09 -7.18 3.69
N VAL A 56 7.85 -7.05 3.28
CA VAL A 56 6.69 -7.52 4.02
C VAL A 56 5.78 -8.35 3.13
N GLN A 57 5.01 -9.21 3.76
CA GLN A 57 3.88 -9.90 3.20
C GLN A 57 2.61 -9.19 3.69
N VAL A 58 1.74 -8.81 2.76
CA VAL A 58 0.46 -8.16 3.06
C VAL A 58 -0.68 -9.08 2.63
N LEU A 59 -1.55 -9.39 3.58
CA LEU A 59 -2.78 -10.14 3.34
C LEU A 59 -3.97 -9.17 3.33
N GLY A 60 -4.85 -9.32 2.34
CA GLY A 60 -6.05 -8.50 2.26
C GLY A 60 -6.90 -8.76 1.02
N THR A 61 -7.88 -7.89 0.79
CA THR A 61 -8.75 -7.91 -0.38
C THR A 61 -8.25 -6.89 -1.41
N LEU A 62 -8.02 -7.33 -2.65
CA LEU A 62 -7.65 -6.44 -3.75
C LEU A 62 -8.88 -5.69 -4.26
N LEU A 63 -8.77 -4.38 -4.34
CA LEU A 63 -9.78 -3.47 -4.87
C LEU A 63 -9.24 -2.76 -6.11
N GLY A 64 -10.14 -2.54 -7.07
CA GLY A 64 -9.85 -1.75 -8.27
C GLY A 64 -9.91 -0.25 -8.01
N PRO A 65 -9.51 0.56 -9.00
CA PRO A 65 -9.54 2.02 -8.90
C PRO A 65 -10.95 2.55 -8.69
N ASP A 66 -11.04 3.72 -8.04
CA ASP A 66 -12.30 4.46 -7.95
C ASP A 66 -12.83 4.74 -9.38
N PRO A 67 -14.10 4.44 -9.69
CA PRO A 67 -14.64 4.61 -11.03
C PRO A 67 -14.64 6.05 -11.55
N VAL A 68 -14.68 7.04 -10.65
CA VAL A 68 -14.74 8.47 -10.99
C VAL A 68 -13.33 9.04 -11.13
N LEU A 69 -12.41 8.66 -10.25
CA LEU A 69 -11.07 9.22 -10.21
C LEU A 69 -10.04 8.43 -11.03
N GLY A 70 -10.35 7.17 -11.38
CA GLY A 70 -9.49 6.31 -12.20
C GLY A 70 -8.23 5.80 -11.49
N GLY A 71 -8.17 5.90 -10.16
CA GLY A 71 -7.06 5.40 -9.36
C GLY A 71 -7.43 5.19 -7.89
N CYS A 72 -6.42 4.81 -7.10
CA CYS A 72 -6.51 4.52 -5.68
C CYS A 72 -5.58 5.44 -4.87
N GLY A 73 -5.89 5.57 -3.57
CA GLY A 73 -5.06 6.31 -2.62
C GLY A 73 -5.03 7.81 -2.86
N HIS A 74 -4.01 8.45 -2.28
CA HIS A 74 -3.87 9.91 -2.39
C HIS A 74 -3.69 10.34 -3.86
N MET A 75 -4.47 11.34 -4.28
CA MET A 75 -4.51 11.87 -5.66
C MET A 75 -4.73 10.81 -6.75
N SER A 76 -5.30 9.64 -6.42
CA SER A 76 -5.50 8.54 -7.39
C SER A 76 -4.21 8.05 -8.05
N GLY A 77 -3.08 8.16 -7.35
CA GLY A 77 -1.76 7.86 -7.90
C GLY A 77 -1.46 6.36 -8.07
N PHE A 78 -2.28 5.49 -7.49
CA PHE A 78 -2.07 4.04 -7.50
C PHE A 78 -3.09 3.33 -8.41
N PRO A 79 -2.69 2.28 -9.13
CA PRO A 79 -3.59 1.52 -10.00
C PRO A 79 -4.59 0.63 -9.25
N ALA A 80 -4.29 0.28 -7.99
CA ALA A 80 -5.11 -0.61 -7.17
C ALA A 80 -4.83 -0.40 -5.67
N GLU A 81 -5.72 -0.95 -4.85
CA GLU A 81 -5.70 -0.86 -3.39
C GLU A 81 -5.86 -2.25 -2.75
N ILE A 82 -5.24 -2.45 -1.58
CA ILE A 82 -5.50 -3.59 -0.73
C ILE A 82 -6.20 -3.11 0.54
N LEU A 83 -7.39 -3.64 0.80
CA LEU A 83 -8.01 -3.59 2.12
C LEU A 83 -7.30 -4.61 3.02
N VAL A 84 -6.39 -4.11 3.86
CA VAL A 84 -5.43 -4.89 4.64
C VAL A 84 -6.09 -5.60 5.81
N THR A 85 -5.74 -6.87 5.97
CA THR A 85 -6.11 -7.70 7.13
C THR A 85 -4.89 -8.02 8.01
N SER A 86 -3.72 -8.26 7.41
CA SER A 86 -2.46 -8.44 8.15
C SER A 86 -1.25 -7.97 7.34
N ILE A 87 -0.18 -7.62 8.07
CA ILE A 87 1.14 -7.30 7.53
C ILE A 87 2.17 -8.05 8.37
N ASP A 88 2.95 -8.89 7.71
CA ASP A 88 3.98 -9.73 8.32
C ASP A 88 5.34 -9.41 7.73
N ARG A 89 6.36 -9.29 8.57
CA ARG A 89 7.74 -9.06 8.12
C ARG A 89 8.36 -10.38 7.64
N LEU A 90 9.06 -10.32 6.51
CA LEU A 90 9.84 -11.43 5.94
C LEU A 90 11.33 -11.32 6.27
#